data_AF-A0A2K8T2E3-F1
#
_entry.id   AF-A0A2K8T2E3-F1
#
_cell.length_a   1.000
_cell.length_b   1.000
_cell.length_c   1.000
_cell.angle_alpha   90.00
_cell.angle_beta   90.00
_cell.angle_gamma   90.00
#
_symmetry.space_group_name_H-M   'P 1'
#
loop_
_entity.id
_entity.type
_entity.pdbx_description
1 polymer ?
#
loop_
_entity_poly.entity_id
_entity_poly.type
_entity_poly.pdbx_seq_one_letter_code
_entity_poly.pdbx_strand_id
1 'polypeptide(L)'
;MLNELAPDRSKILRRLFPGTPLFGVNAEQINDYLARISQPSVVLMNPPFSASPKINSRNSQATPRHINSALQRLADGGRLVTITANWFSPNNPTWRETFFKWQEKARVLMSVGVNGKVYSKHGTQIDTRITVVDDALDNVTVAAQGEENAIKFRRGWFLGDGTGAGKGRQCAGIILDNWCQGRRKAIWVSKSSAFIEDARRDWCALSGAEKDIIDLSSIKLGDSIPFTEGILFCTYSTLRSQKNGKSRLKQIVEWAGKDFEGAIAFDECHAMGNAMAQEGTLGLVSASQQGIVGLRLQNALPQARVVYVSATGATKVSNLSYANRLGLWQTGDFPFTSREDFVESIEGGGIAAMEVVARDLKALGLYLARSLSFEGVEY
;
A
#
# COMPACT_ATOMS: atom_id res chain seq x y z
N MET A 1 -24.69 3.67 -0.95
CA MET A 1 -25.19 2.51 -1.73
C MET A 1 -25.59 1.43 -0.74
N LEU A 2 -26.69 0.73 -1.01
CA LEU A 2 -27.20 -0.37 -0.20
C LEU A 2 -27.32 -1.64 -1.07
N ASN A 3 -27.16 -2.82 -0.48
CA ASN A 3 -27.44 -4.10 -1.16
C ASN A 3 -28.21 -5.02 -0.19
N GLU A 4 -29.42 -5.43 -0.58
CA GLU A 4 -30.27 -6.30 0.22
C GLU A 4 -31.07 -7.24 -0.68
N LEU A 5 -30.90 -8.55 -0.43
CA LEU A 5 -31.51 -9.60 -1.24
C LEU A 5 -32.95 -9.90 -0.79
N ALA A 6 -33.28 -9.74 0.49
CA ALA A 6 -34.61 -10.05 0.99
C ALA A 6 -35.64 -9.02 0.51
N PRO A 7 -36.72 -9.43 -0.20
CA PRO A 7 -37.68 -8.49 -0.79
C PRO A 7 -38.30 -7.53 0.22
N ASP A 8 -38.65 -8.01 1.41
CA ASP A 8 -39.34 -7.18 2.41
C ASP A 8 -38.40 -6.17 3.08
N ARG A 9 -37.16 -6.58 3.40
CA ARG A 9 -36.14 -5.64 3.89
C ARG A 9 -35.78 -4.61 2.82
N SER A 10 -35.71 -5.03 1.55
CA SER A 10 -35.48 -4.12 0.42
C SER A 10 -36.58 -3.05 0.32
N LYS A 11 -37.86 -3.41 0.48
CA LYS A 11 -38.98 -2.45 0.51
C LYS A 11 -38.84 -1.43 1.66
N ILE A 12 -38.44 -1.89 2.84
CA ILE A 12 -38.21 -1.02 4.00
C ILE A 12 -37.06 -0.04 3.73
N LEU A 13 -35.93 -0.53 3.22
CA LEU A 13 -34.76 0.29 2.93
C LEU A 13 -35.06 1.37 1.87
N ARG A 14 -35.87 1.08 0.85
CA ARG A 14 -36.31 2.09 -0.14
C ARG A 14 -37.06 3.25 0.49
N ARG A 15 -37.85 2.99 1.54
CA ARG A 15 -38.61 4.01 2.26
C ARG A 15 -37.72 4.81 3.22
N LEU A 16 -36.80 4.14 3.90
CA LEU A 16 -35.91 4.78 4.89
C LEU A 16 -34.81 5.62 4.25
N PHE A 17 -34.33 5.24 3.07
CA PHE A 17 -33.21 5.90 2.39
C PHE A 17 -33.60 6.34 0.97
N PRO A 18 -34.56 7.28 0.83
CA PRO A 18 -34.97 7.78 -0.47
C PRO A 18 -33.76 8.38 -1.20
N GLY A 19 -33.61 8.07 -2.49
CA GLY A 19 -32.50 8.55 -3.32
C GLY A 19 -31.17 7.77 -3.18
N THR A 20 -31.05 6.84 -2.23
CA THR A 20 -29.86 5.98 -2.15
C THR A 20 -29.98 4.78 -3.10
N PRO A 21 -28.98 4.53 -3.97
CA PRO A 21 -28.98 3.35 -4.83
C PRO A 21 -29.06 2.06 -4.01
N LEU A 22 -30.10 1.24 -4.26
CA LEU A 22 -30.35 -0.04 -3.60
C LEU A 22 -30.31 -1.18 -4.62
N PHE A 23 -29.41 -2.13 -4.38
CA PHE A 23 -29.20 -3.34 -5.18
C PHE A 23 -29.79 -4.55 -4.46
N GLY A 24 -30.09 -5.61 -5.23
CA GLY A 24 -30.56 -6.89 -4.72
C GLY A 24 -29.74 -8.05 -5.28
N VAL A 25 -28.41 -7.87 -5.30
CA VAL A 25 -27.47 -8.85 -5.88
C VAL A 25 -26.93 -9.78 -4.80
N ASN A 26 -26.63 -11.03 -5.17
CA ASN A 26 -25.91 -11.94 -4.29
C ASN A 26 -24.51 -11.38 -4.01
N ALA A 27 -24.20 -11.14 -2.75
CA ALA A 27 -22.96 -10.48 -2.40
C ALA A 27 -21.71 -11.36 -2.54
N GLU A 28 -21.85 -12.67 -2.79
CA GLU A 28 -20.72 -13.51 -3.27
C GLU A 28 -20.12 -13.01 -4.59
N GLN A 29 -20.93 -12.32 -5.41
CA GLN A 29 -20.57 -11.84 -6.75
C GLN A 29 -20.70 -10.31 -6.85
N ILE A 30 -20.68 -9.60 -5.70
CA ILE A 30 -20.87 -8.14 -5.69
C ILE A 30 -19.78 -7.42 -6.48
N ASN A 31 -18.54 -7.95 -6.45
CA ASN A 31 -17.45 -7.40 -7.23
C ASN A 31 -17.78 -7.42 -8.73
N ASP A 32 -18.31 -8.53 -9.23
CA ASP A 32 -18.64 -8.71 -10.65
C ASP A 32 -19.83 -7.86 -11.08
N TYR A 33 -20.93 -7.88 -10.32
CA TYR A 33 -22.17 -7.19 -10.66
C TYR A 33 -22.08 -5.67 -10.52
N LEU A 34 -21.30 -5.17 -9.55
CA LEU A 34 -21.20 -3.75 -9.24
C LEU A 34 -19.85 -3.12 -9.66
N ALA A 35 -19.02 -3.85 -10.41
CA ALA A 35 -17.67 -3.43 -10.86
C ALA A 35 -17.63 -2.01 -11.47
N ARG A 36 -18.70 -1.62 -12.18
CA ARG A 36 -18.77 -0.35 -12.92
C ARG A 36 -19.51 0.77 -12.20
N ILE A 37 -20.08 0.50 -11.02
CA ILE A 37 -21.03 1.43 -10.37
C ILE A 37 -20.37 2.28 -9.29
N SER A 38 -19.66 1.67 -8.32
CA SER A 38 -18.96 2.42 -7.26
C SER A 38 -17.89 1.61 -6.53
N GLN A 39 -16.75 2.21 -6.21
CA GLN A 39 -15.75 1.66 -5.26
C GLN A 39 -15.98 2.23 -3.86
N PRO A 40 -16.50 1.46 -2.90
CA PRO A 40 -16.67 1.92 -1.53
C PRO A 40 -15.31 2.04 -0.82
N SER A 41 -15.11 3.11 -0.06
CA SER A 41 -14.01 3.22 0.91
C SER A 41 -14.32 2.50 2.23
N VAL A 42 -15.59 2.25 2.53
CA VAL A 42 -16.03 1.46 3.67
C VAL A 42 -17.13 0.50 3.23
N VAL A 43 -16.99 -0.78 3.59
CA VAL A 43 -18.04 -1.79 3.44
C VAL A 43 -18.44 -2.26 4.83
N LEU A 44 -19.72 -2.15 5.16
CA LEU A 44 -20.33 -2.78 6.33
C LEU A 44 -21.22 -3.91 5.83
N MET A 45 -21.02 -5.12 6.34
CA MET A 45 -21.77 -6.28 5.88
C MET A 45 -22.17 -7.23 7.01
N ASN A 46 -23.32 -7.87 6.83
CA ASN A 46 -23.81 -8.96 7.66
C ASN A 46 -24.12 -10.14 6.74
N PRO A 47 -23.10 -10.89 6.27
CA PRO A 47 -23.30 -11.99 5.34
C PRO A 47 -24.18 -13.08 5.97
N PRO A 48 -24.98 -13.80 5.16
CA PRO A 48 -25.64 -14.99 5.65
C PRO A 48 -24.58 -15.99 6.15
N PHE A 49 -24.74 -16.46 7.39
CA PHE A 49 -23.73 -17.31 8.05
C PHE A 49 -23.47 -18.63 7.33
N SER A 50 -24.45 -19.17 6.61
CA SER A 50 -24.30 -20.44 5.90
C SER A 50 -25.30 -20.66 4.76
N ALA A 51 -25.87 -19.60 4.22
CA ALA A 51 -26.88 -19.69 3.16
C ALA A 51 -26.40 -18.92 1.93
N SER A 52 -26.50 -19.55 0.76
CA SER A 52 -26.32 -18.91 -0.53
C SER A 52 -27.66 -18.91 -1.27
N PRO A 53 -28.00 -17.86 -2.02
CA PRO A 53 -29.17 -17.89 -2.88
C PRO A 53 -29.10 -19.09 -3.82
N LYS A 54 -30.22 -19.83 -3.96
CA LYS A 54 -30.37 -21.03 -4.79
C LYS A 54 -29.70 -22.32 -4.30
N ILE A 55 -29.12 -22.35 -3.09
CA ILE A 55 -28.62 -23.58 -2.46
C ILE A 55 -29.51 -23.92 -1.24
N ASN A 56 -30.24 -25.04 -1.31
CA ASN A 56 -31.14 -25.50 -0.24
C ASN A 56 -30.40 -26.23 0.91
N SER A 57 -29.07 -26.32 0.85
CA SER A 57 -28.22 -26.93 1.87
C SER A 57 -27.27 -25.91 2.51
N ARG A 58 -26.75 -26.25 3.70
CA ARG A 58 -25.81 -25.41 4.45
C ARG A 58 -24.52 -25.22 3.65
N ASN A 59 -24.21 -23.99 3.25
CA ASN A 59 -22.96 -23.64 2.56
C ASN A 59 -22.00 -22.92 3.51
N SER A 60 -21.04 -23.66 4.07
CA SER A 60 -20.00 -23.10 4.96
C SER A 60 -19.08 -22.09 4.28
N GLN A 61 -18.98 -22.12 2.94
CA GLN A 61 -18.14 -21.22 2.14
C GLN A 61 -18.84 -19.91 1.77
N ALA A 62 -20.11 -19.71 2.13
CA ALA A 62 -20.85 -18.49 1.81
C ALA A 62 -20.16 -17.26 2.42
N THR A 63 -19.88 -17.28 3.73
CA THR A 63 -19.24 -16.17 4.45
C THR A 63 -17.90 -15.74 3.83
N PRO A 64 -16.90 -16.64 3.62
CA PRO A 64 -15.63 -16.23 3.04
C PRO A 64 -15.74 -15.73 1.59
N ARG A 65 -16.66 -16.27 0.77
CA ARG A 65 -16.90 -15.77 -0.59
C ARG A 65 -17.45 -14.34 -0.60
N HIS A 66 -18.41 -14.04 0.27
CA HIS A 66 -18.96 -12.69 0.39
C HIS A 66 -17.87 -11.69 0.83
N ILE A 67 -17.04 -12.07 1.81
CA ILE A 67 -15.95 -11.22 2.30
C ILE A 67 -14.89 -11.01 1.20
N ASN A 68 -14.48 -12.07 0.50
CA ASN A 68 -13.54 -11.97 -0.63
C ASN A 68 -14.05 -11.02 -1.72
N SER A 69 -15.32 -11.15 -2.10
CA SER A 69 -15.95 -10.28 -3.11
C SER A 69 -15.99 -8.82 -2.65
N ALA A 70 -16.28 -8.58 -1.36
CA ALA A 70 -16.27 -7.24 -0.78
C ALA A 70 -14.86 -6.62 -0.73
N LEU A 71 -13.84 -7.41 -0.32
CA LEU A 71 -12.44 -6.95 -0.27
C LEU A 71 -11.92 -6.57 -1.66
N GLN A 72 -12.24 -7.36 -2.69
CA GLN A 72 -11.85 -7.03 -4.07
C GLN A 72 -12.48 -5.72 -4.57
N ARG A 73 -13.66 -5.36 -4.06
CA ARG A 73 -14.38 -4.16 -4.47
C ARG A 73 -13.92 -2.90 -3.73
N LEU A 74 -13.34 -3.07 -2.55
CA LEU A 74 -12.89 -2.00 -1.68
C LEU A 74 -11.92 -1.07 -2.43
N ALA A 75 -12.08 0.25 -2.25
CA ALA A 75 -11.06 1.19 -2.70
C ALA A 75 -9.75 0.90 -1.95
N ASP A 76 -8.57 1.16 -2.55
CA ASP A 76 -7.33 0.82 -1.87
C ASP A 76 -7.24 1.57 -0.52
N GLY A 77 -6.95 0.84 0.55
CA GLY A 77 -6.96 1.36 1.92
C GLY A 77 -8.34 1.63 2.50
N GLY A 78 -9.39 1.12 1.86
CA GLY A 78 -10.69 1.09 2.47
C GLY A 78 -10.79 0.06 3.59
N ARG A 79 -11.91 0.10 4.31
CA ARG A 79 -12.19 -0.76 5.46
C ARG A 79 -13.41 -1.64 5.22
N LEU A 80 -13.28 -2.92 5.51
CA LEU A 80 -14.37 -3.87 5.59
C LEU A 80 -14.68 -4.18 7.06
N VAL A 81 -15.93 -4.03 7.45
CA VAL A 81 -16.46 -4.49 8.75
C VAL A 81 -17.51 -5.55 8.48
N THR A 82 -17.33 -6.74 9.03
CA THR A 82 -18.23 -7.88 8.81
C THR A 82 -18.68 -8.52 10.12
N ILE A 83 -19.98 -8.82 10.20
CA ILE A 83 -20.57 -9.61 11.27
C ILE A 83 -20.79 -11.03 10.77
N THR A 84 -20.15 -12.00 11.41
CA THR A 84 -20.17 -13.42 11.03
C THR A 84 -20.60 -14.27 12.21
N ALA A 85 -20.83 -15.57 12.00
CA ALA A 85 -21.03 -16.49 13.10
C ALA A 85 -19.72 -16.69 13.88
N ASN A 86 -19.79 -16.85 15.20
CA ASN A 86 -18.58 -16.87 16.04
C ASN A 86 -17.60 -18.02 15.72
N TRP A 87 -18.08 -19.12 15.12
CA TRP A 87 -17.23 -20.22 14.67
C TRP A 87 -16.30 -19.83 13.51
N PHE A 88 -16.59 -18.78 12.75
CA PHE A 88 -15.74 -18.27 11.68
C PHE A 88 -14.64 -17.38 12.27
N SER A 89 -13.66 -18.03 12.90
CA SER A 89 -12.64 -17.40 13.73
C SER A 89 -11.23 -17.70 13.21
N PRO A 90 -10.26 -16.78 13.35
CA PRO A 90 -8.84 -17.07 13.04
C PRO A 90 -8.27 -18.19 13.92
N ASN A 91 -8.83 -18.42 15.11
CA ASN A 91 -8.41 -19.48 16.02
C ASN A 91 -9.06 -20.84 15.70
N ASN A 92 -10.02 -20.88 14.76
CA ASN A 92 -10.62 -22.13 14.32
C ASN A 92 -9.72 -22.74 13.22
N PRO A 93 -9.17 -23.96 13.40
CA PRO A 93 -8.28 -24.59 12.41
C PRO A 93 -8.86 -24.65 10.99
N THR A 94 -10.18 -24.87 10.86
CA THR A 94 -10.87 -24.92 9.56
C THR A 94 -10.79 -23.61 8.79
N TRP A 95 -10.74 -22.47 9.48
CA TRP A 95 -10.79 -21.14 8.87
C TRP A 95 -9.49 -20.36 8.96
N ARG A 96 -8.54 -20.82 9.78
CA ARG A 96 -7.26 -20.18 10.00
C ARG A 96 -6.53 -19.85 8.69
N GLU A 97 -6.50 -20.78 7.73
CA GLU A 97 -5.90 -20.56 6.41
C GLU A 97 -6.62 -19.46 5.60
N THR A 98 -7.93 -19.30 5.75
CA THR A 98 -8.70 -18.24 5.07
C THR A 98 -8.28 -16.86 5.57
N PHE A 99 -8.16 -16.69 6.90
CA PHE A 99 -7.68 -15.45 7.50
C PHE A 99 -6.22 -15.17 7.12
N PHE A 100 -5.38 -16.20 7.03
CA PHE A 100 -4.01 -16.05 6.52
C PHE A 100 -3.96 -15.57 5.07
N LYS A 101 -4.78 -16.15 4.17
CA LYS A 101 -4.87 -15.69 2.77
C LYS A 101 -5.36 -14.25 2.65
N TRP A 102 -6.21 -13.78 3.57
CA TRP A 102 -6.59 -12.37 3.62
C TRP A 102 -5.42 -11.48 4.00
N GLN A 103 -4.61 -11.90 4.99
CA GLN A 103 -3.42 -11.18 5.44
C GLN A 103 -2.37 -10.94 4.33
N GLU A 104 -2.37 -11.76 3.27
CA GLU A 104 -1.51 -11.53 2.10
C GLU A 104 -1.89 -10.28 1.29
N LYS A 105 -3.14 -9.82 1.39
CA LYS A 105 -3.69 -8.73 0.55
C LYS A 105 -4.30 -7.58 1.35
N ALA A 106 -4.72 -7.83 2.59
CA ALA A 106 -5.39 -6.89 3.47
C ALA A 106 -5.08 -7.24 4.94
N ARG A 107 -5.07 -6.28 5.84
CA ARG A 107 -4.77 -6.50 7.27
C ARG A 107 -6.04 -6.78 8.06
N VAL A 108 -6.10 -7.90 8.76
CA VAL A 108 -7.17 -8.15 9.76
C VAL A 108 -6.81 -7.37 11.02
N LEU A 109 -7.48 -6.24 11.27
CA LEU A 109 -7.20 -5.37 12.42
C LEU A 109 -7.72 -5.96 13.73
N MET A 110 -8.91 -6.54 13.69
CA MET A 110 -9.53 -7.18 14.84
C MET A 110 -10.47 -8.28 14.39
N SER A 111 -10.58 -9.32 15.22
CA SER A 111 -11.65 -10.31 15.13
C SER A 111 -12.07 -10.71 16.53
N VAL A 112 -13.26 -10.27 16.94
CA VAL A 112 -13.75 -10.42 18.31
C VAL A 112 -15.09 -11.15 18.31
N GLY A 113 -15.18 -12.19 19.13
CA GLY A 113 -16.44 -12.90 19.37
C GLY A 113 -17.35 -12.09 20.27
N VAL A 114 -18.62 -12.02 19.93
CA VAL A 114 -19.66 -11.33 20.71
C VAL A 114 -20.63 -12.38 21.23
N ASN A 115 -20.77 -12.44 22.55
CA ASN A 115 -21.64 -13.42 23.21
C ASN A 115 -23.10 -13.14 22.87
N GLY A 116 -23.82 -14.17 22.43
CA GLY A 116 -25.21 -14.11 22.01
C GLY A 116 -26.17 -13.66 23.12
N LYS A 117 -25.82 -13.84 24.40
CA LYS A 117 -26.62 -13.35 25.55
C LYS A 117 -26.85 -11.85 25.52
N VAL A 118 -25.94 -11.09 24.90
CA VAL A 118 -26.09 -9.63 24.73
C VAL A 118 -27.33 -9.31 23.88
N TYR A 119 -27.72 -10.22 22.97
CA TYR A 119 -28.89 -10.05 22.10
C TYR A 119 -30.18 -10.66 22.64
N SER A 120 -30.17 -11.19 23.88
CA SER A 120 -31.34 -11.85 24.50
C SER A 120 -32.59 -10.96 24.52
N LYS A 121 -32.43 -9.66 24.76
CA LYS A 121 -33.50 -8.65 24.71
C LYS A 121 -34.05 -8.40 23.31
N HIS A 122 -33.35 -8.85 22.28
CA HIS A 122 -33.69 -8.69 20.86
C HIS A 122 -34.12 -10.02 20.21
N GLY A 123 -34.41 -11.06 21.01
CA GLY A 123 -35.02 -12.30 20.52
C GLY A 123 -34.05 -13.29 19.87
N THR A 124 -32.74 -13.12 20.03
CA THR A 124 -31.73 -14.08 19.56
C THR A 124 -30.64 -14.29 20.61
N GLN A 125 -30.06 -15.48 20.61
CA GLN A 125 -28.93 -15.83 21.48
C GLN A 125 -27.76 -16.41 20.67
N ILE A 126 -27.72 -16.12 19.37
CA ILE A 126 -26.66 -16.61 18.50
C ILE A 126 -25.38 -15.83 18.77
N ASP A 127 -24.29 -16.56 19.06
CA ASP A 127 -22.95 -15.98 19.15
C ASP A 127 -22.50 -15.49 17.78
N THR A 128 -22.09 -14.22 17.72
CA THR A 128 -21.59 -13.58 16.51
C THR A 128 -20.12 -13.20 16.66
N ARG A 129 -19.52 -12.71 15.58
CA ARG A 129 -18.15 -12.22 15.56
C ARG A 129 -18.04 -11.02 14.65
N ILE A 130 -17.42 -9.97 15.17
CA ILE A 130 -17.10 -8.76 14.40
C ILE A 130 -15.66 -8.88 13.95
N THR A 131 -15.44 -8.81 12.64
CA THR A 131 -14.10 -8.75 12.05
C THR A 131 -13.96 -7.44 11.27
N VAL A 132 -12.84 -6.75 11.49
CA VAL A 132 -12.45 -5.54 10.75
C VAL A 132 -11.22 -5.86 9.94
N VAL A 133 -11.27 -5.57 8.64
CA VAL A 133 -10.19 -5.80 7.68
C VAL A 133 -9.93 -4.51 6.92
N ASP A 134 -8.69 -4.06 6.88
CA ASP A 134 -8.26 -2.90 6.08
C ASP A 134 -7.49 -3.39 4.85
N ASP A 135 -7.84 -2.92 3.66
CA ASP A 135 -7.05 -3.13 2.43
C ASP A 135 -5.82 -2.19 2.39
N ALA A 136 -5.32 -1.81 3.57
CA ALA A 136 -4.38 -0.71 3.77
C ALA A 136 -3.00 -1.26 4.14
N LEU A 137 -2.12 -1.32 3.14
CA LEU A 137 -0.67 -1.53 3.31
C LEU A 137 0.05 -0.23 3.70
N ASP A 138 -0.65 0.79 4.20
CA ASP A 138 -0.03 2.07 4.58
C ASP A 138 0.57 2.03 6.00
N ASN A 139 0.04 1.21 6.90
CA ASN A 139 0.52 1.15 8.28
C ASN A 139 1.12 -0.22 8.62
N VAL A 140 2.41 -0.20 8.97
CA VAL A 140 3.18 -1.31 9.52
C VAL A 140 3.44 -1.06 11.00
N THR A 141 3.37 -2.11 11.81
CA THR A 141 3.62 -2.08 13.25
C THR A 141 4.69 -3.10 13.59
N VAL A 142 5.55 -2.79 14.56
CA VAL A 142 6.55 -3.74 15.05
C VAL A 142 5.87 -4.99 15.57
N ALA A 143 6.33 -6.16 15.11
CA ALA A 143 5.88 -7.44 15.63
C ALA A 143 6.58 -7.75 16.96
N ALA A 144 5.89 -8.46 17.86
CA ALA A 144 6.53 -8.98 19.07
C ALA A 144 7.69 -9.92 18.70
N GLN A 145 8.68 -10.02 19.59
CA GLN A 145 9.81 -10.92 19.38
C GLN A 145 9.32 -12.37 19.31
N GLY A 146 9.69 -13.09 18.24
CA GLY A 146 9.27 -14.47 18.03
C GLY A 146 7.88 -14.66 17.40
N GLU A 147 7.21 -13.58 16.97
CA GLU A 147 5.95 -13.67 16.25
C GLU A 147 6.14 -14.46 14.94
N GLU A 148 5.47 -15.63 14.84
CA GLU A 148 5.67 -16.62 13.77
C GLU A 148 5.40 -16.06 12.36
N ASN A 149 4.54 -15.04 12.26
CA ASN A 149 4.11 -14.44 10.99
C ASN A 149 4.62 -13.02 10.78
N ALA A 150 5.69 -12.63 11.48
CA ALA A 150 6.31 -11.32 11.28
C ALA A 150 6.89 -11.18 9.86
N ILE A 151 6.54 -10.10 9.18
CA ILE A 151 7.13 -9.76 7.88
C ILE A 151 8.42 -9.01 8.12
N LYS A 152 9.52 -9.51 7.55
CA LYS A 152 10.81 -8.81 7.52
C LYS A 152 10.89 -7.93 6.28
N PHE A 153 11.14 -6.65 6.49
CA PHE A 153 11.36 -5.69 5.43
C PHE A 153 12.85 -5.52 5.15
N ARG A 154 13.26 -5.62 3.88
CA ARG A 154 14.61 -5.25 3.45
C ARG A 154 14.88 -3.77 3.73
N ARG A 155 16.07 -3.42 4.23
CA ARG A 155 16.45 -2.00 4.37
C ARG A 155 16.53 -1.31 3.01
N GLY A 156 16.15 -0.04 3.00
CA GLY A 156 16.26 0.85 1.86
C GLY A 156 17.52 1.68 1.96
N TRP A 157 17.78 2.44 0.90
CA TRP A 157 18.94 3.33 0.80
C TRP A 157 18.53 4.66 0.18
N PHE A 158 19.20 5.74 0.58
CA PHE A 158 18.86 7.09 0.15
C PHE A 158 20.00 7.74 -0.64
N LEU A 159 19.70 8.12 -1.88
CA LEU A 159 20.57 8.88 -2.79
C LEU A 159 20.18 10.37 -2.77
N GLY A 160 20.92 11.13 -1.98
CA GLY A 160 20.79 12.58 -1.79
C GLY A 160 21.74 13.43 -2.63
N ASP A 161 22.36 12.87 -3.66
CA ASP A 161 23.31 13.59 -4.51
C ASP A 161 22.68 14.86 -5.13
N GLY A 162 23.48 15.92 -5.24
CA GLY A 162 23.07 17.19 -5.83
C GLY A 162 22.65 17.06 -7.30
N THR A 163 22.01 18.10 -7.84
CA THR A 163 21.72 18.18 -9.27
C THR A 163 23.03 18.12 -10.08
N GLY A 164 23.02 17.43 -11.22
CA GLY A 164 24.20 17.23 -12.06
C GLY A 164 25.09 16.04 -11.70
N ALA A 165 25.01 15.49 -10.49
CA ALA A 165 25.81 14.32 -10.06
C ALA A 165 25.37 12.97 -10.71
N GLY A 166 24.46 13.01 -11.69
CA GLY A 166 24.08 11.82 -12.46
C GLY A 166 23.15 10.83 -11.74
N LYS A 167 22.27 11.30 -10.82
CA LYS A 167 21.34 10.44 -10.06
C LYS A 167 20.57 9.43 -10.92
N GLY A 168 20.00 9.86 -12.06
CA GLY A 168 19.30 8.94 -12.96
C GLY A 168 20.19 7.82 -13.49
N ARG A 169 21.46 8.11 -13.80
CA ARG A 169 22.44 7.08 -14.18
C ARG A 169 22.83 6.16 -13.03
N GLN A 170 22.90 6.69 -11.82
CA GLN A 170 23.11 5.89 -10.61
C GLN A 170 21.92 4.95 -10.37
N CYS A 171 20.68 5.42 -10.56
CA CYS A 171 19.47 4.57 -10.52
C CYS A 171 19.56 3.45 -11.56
N ALA A 172 19.86 3.79 -12.81
CA ALA A 172 20.04 2.82 -13.89
C ALA A 172 21.16 1.80 -13.55
N GLY A 173 22.26 2.25 -12.95
CA GLY A 173 23.36 1.38 -12.49
C GLY A 173 22.95 0.41 -11.39
N ILE A 174 22.17 0.86 -10.41
CA ILE A 174 21.63 -0.01 -9.36
C ILE A 174 20.68 -1.06 -9.97
N ILE A 175 19.85 -0.65 -10.92
CA ILE A 175 18.97 -1.57 -11.64
C ILE A 175 19.79 -2.58 -12.46
N LEU A 176 20.83 -2.12 -13.17
CA LEU A 176 21.70 -2.98 -13.98
C LEU A 176 22.44 -4.02 -13.13
N ASP A 177 22.98 -3.62 -11.98
CA ASP A 177 23.62 -4.56 -11.05
C ASP A 177 22.65 -5.69 -10.64
N ASN A 178 21.41 -5.33 -10.29
CA ASN A 178 20.37 -6.31 -9.96
C ASN A 178 20.00 -7.19 -11.16
N TRP A 179 19.93 -6.59 -12.35
CA TRP A 179 19.65 -7.26 -13.60
C TRP A 179 20.71 -8.31 -13.95
N CYS A 180 21.99 -7.98 -13.76
CA CYS A 180 23.13 -8.90 -13.92
C CYS A 180 23.13 -10.02 -12.88
N GLN A 181 22.57 -9.80 -11.70
CA GLN A 181 22.35 -10.82 -10.66
C GLN A 181 21.07 -11.65 -10.89
N GLY A 182 20.44 -11.56 -12.06
CA GLY A 182 19.25 -12.34 -12.43
C GLY A 182 17.92 -11.75 -11.95
N ARG A 183 17.91 -10.58 -11.29
CA ARG A 183 16.67 -9.88 -10.90
C ARG A 183 16.21 -8.99 -12.04
N ARG A 184 15.51 -9.63 -13.00
CA ARG A 184 15.12 -9.06 -14.30
C ARG A 184 13.87 -8.17 -14.28
N LYS A 185 13.33 -7.86 -13.10
CA LYS A 185 12.20 -6.94 -12.94
C LYS A 185 12.62 -5.77 -12.04
N ALA A 186 12.34 -4.54 -12.45
CA ALA A 186 12.52 -3.34 -11.64
C ALA A 186 11.33 -2.39 -11.80
N ILE A 187 11.16 -1.48 -10.84
CA ILE A 187 10.13 -0.45 -10.84
C ILE A 187 10.82 0.91 -10.67
N TRP A 188 10.56 1.83 -11.59
CA TRP A 188 11.06 3.20 -11.56
C TRP A 188 9.87 4.15 -11.49
N VAL A 189 9.68 4.77 -10.33
CA VAL A 189 8.63 5.77 -10.09
C VAL A 189 9.25 7.15 -10.17
N SER A 190 8.72 8.04 -11.00
CA SER A 190 9.21 9.43 -11.12
C SER A 190 8.08 10.46 -11.03
N LYS A 191 8.41 11.75 -11.06
CA LYS A 191 7.45 12.84 -10.89
C LYS A 191 6.60 13.11 -12.14
N SER A 192 7.16 12.90 -13.34
CA SER A 192 6.54 13.26 -14.61
C SER A 192 6.77 12.19 -15.67
N SER A 193 5.81 12.01 -16.58
CA SER A 193 5.94 11.08 -17.70
C SER A 193 7.01 11.54 -18.69
N ALA A 194 7.33 12.84 -18.71
CA ALA A 194 8.41 13.38 -19.54
C ALA A 194 9.79 12.79 -19.18
N PHE A 195 9.99 12.33 -17.94
CA PHE A 195 11.26 11.74 -17.49
C PHE A 195 11.48 10.30 -17.99
N ILE A 196 10.55 9.73 -18.76
CA ILE A 196 10.77 8.39 -19.34
C ILE A 196 11.92 8.39 -20.34
N GLU A 197 12.08 9.47 -21.12
CA GLU A 197 13.20 9.59 -22.07
C GLU A 197 14.54 9.76 -21.34
N ASP A 198 14.54 10.43 -20.19
CA ASP A 198 15.71 10.49 -19.31
C ASP A 198 16.08 9.12 -18.75
N ALA A 199 15.09 8.34 -18.28
CA ALA A 199 15.29 6.98 -17.80
C ALA A 199 15.81 6.05 -18.91
N ARG A 200 15.28 6.15 -20.13
CA ARG A 200 15.79 5.44 -21.32
C ARG A 200 17.20 5.82 -21.66
N ARG A 201 17.51 7.12 -21.75
CA ARG A 201 18.88 7.60 -21.98
C ARG A 201 19.85 7.03 -20.94
N ASP A 202 19.47 7.08 -19.66
CA ASP A 202 20.33 6.63 -18.57
C ASP A 202 20.54 5.12 -18.55
N TRP A 203 19.52 4.33 -18.92
CA TRP A 203 19.61 2.89 -19.11
C TRP A 203 20.44 2.50 -20.33
N CYS A 204 20.19 3.12 -21.48
CA CYS A 204 20.92 2.87 -22.73
C CYS A 204 22.40 3.25 -22.62
N ALA A 205 22.73 4.30 -21.87
CA ALA A 205 24.12 4.66 -21.58
C ALA A 205 24.90 3.54 -20.86
N LEU A 206 24.21 2.60 -20.22
CA LEU A 206 24.79 1.44 -19.56
C LEU A 206 24.60 0.15 -20.37
N SER A 207 24.42 0.25 -21.69
CA SER A 207 24.20 -0.86 -22.63
C SER A 207 22.85 -1.58 -22.48
N GLY A 208 21.92 -1.01 -21.71
CA GLY A 208 20.54 -1.46 -21.66
C GLY A 208 19.80 -1.21 -22.98
N ALA A 209 18.77 -2.01 -23.30
CA ALA A 209 17.94 -1.74 -24.47
C ALA A 209 16.80 -0.79 -24.10
N GLU A 210 16.49 0.17 -24.98
CA GLU A 210 15.42 1.15 -24.75
C GLU A 210 14.08 0.49 -24.42
N LYS A 211 13.78 -0.63 -25.09
CA LYS A 211 12.56 -1.45 -24.90
C LYS A 211 12.44 -2.08 -23.51
N ASP A 212 13.53 -2.15 -22.74
CA ASP A 212 13.48 -2.67 -21.37
C ASP A 212 12.76 -1.69 -20.45
N ILE A 213 12.73 -0.38 -20.78
CA ILE A 213 11.93 0.63 -20.11
C ILE A 213 10.48 0.56 -20.62
N ILE A 214 9.60 0.02 -19.79
CA ILE A 214 8.19 -0.20 -20.11
C ILE A 214 7.36 0.97 -19.55
N ASP A 215 6.72 1.74 -20.42
CA ASP A 215 5.77 2.77 -20.01
C ASP A 215 4.47 2.14 -19.50
N LEU A 216 4.25 2.15 -18.18
CA LEU A 216 3.02 1.60 -17.59
C LEU A 216 1.76 2.33 -18.08
N SER A 217 1.87 3.60 -18.48
CA SER A 217 0.73 4.39 -18.97
C SER A 217 0.18 3.86 -20.29
N SER A 218 1.04 3.24 -21.12
CA SER A 218 0.66 2.59 -22.38
C SER A 218 -0.14 1.30 -22.18
N ILE A 219 -0.02 0.67 -21.01
CA ILE A 219 -0.78 -0.52 -20.63
C ILE A 219 -2.07 -0.05 -19.99
N LYS A 220 -3.22 -0.57 -20.40
CA LYS A 220 -4.52 -0.20 -19.84
C LYS A 220 -4.59 -0.51 -18.33
N LEU A 221 -5.24 0.38 -17.58
CA LEU A 221 -5.43 0.22 -16.13
C LEU A 221 -6.10 -1.13 -15.82
N GLY A 222 -5.42 -1.91 -14.95
CA GLY A 222 -5.83 -3.22 -14.46
C GLY A 222 -6.01 -4.30 -15.53
N ASP A 223 -5.33 -4.17 -16.67
CA ASP A 223 -5.07 -5.29 -17.56
C ASP A 223 -3.73 -5.95 -17.13
N SER A 224 -3.51 -7.22 -17.47
CA SER A 224 -2.23 -7.86 -17.12
C SER A 224 -1.06 -7.18 -17.83
N ILE A 225 0.04 -6.95 -17.12
CA ILE A 225 1.29 -6.49 -17.73
C ILE A 225 1.90 -7.70 -18.46
N PRO A 226 2.06 -7.67 -19.79
CA PRO A 226 2.38 -8.87 -20.58
C PRO A 226 3.87 -9.25 -20.55
N PHE A 227 4.70 -8.48 -19.84
CA PHE A 227 6.14 -8.64 -19.81
C PHE A 227 6.57 -9.51 -18.62
N THR A 228 7.45 -10.48 -18.85
CA THR A 228 8.01 -11.31 -17.78
C THR A 228 9.28 -10.72 -17.17
N GLU A 229 9.92 -9.78 -17.86
CA GLU A 229 11.06 -8.98 -17.43
C GLU A 229 10.94 -7.54 -17.93
N GLY A 230 11.71 -6.63 -17.35
CA GLY A 230 11.71 -5.22 -17.72
C GLY A 230 11.75 -4.27 -16.52
N ILE A 231 11.81 -2.98 -16.84
CA ILE A 231 11.82 -1.87 -15.90
C ILE A 231 10.51 -1.12 -16.10
N LEU A 232 9.55 -1.32 -15.20
CA LEU A 232 8.30 -0.58 -15.24
C LEU A 232 8.55 0.88 -14.86
N PHE A 233 8.33 1.78 -15.81
CA PHE A 233 8.33 3.21 -15.55
C PHE A 233 6.90 3.70 -15.33
N CYS A 234 6.68 4.43 -14.23
CA CYS A 234 5.43 5.12 -13.99
C CYS A 234 5.65 6.42 -13.21
N THR A 235 4.64 7.29 -13.19
CA THR A 235 4.68 8.47 -12.32
C THR A 235 3.99 8.22 -10.99
N TYR A 236 4.24 9.04 -9.96
CA TYR A 236 3.43 9.02 -8.73
C TYR A 236 1.93 9.24 -9.00
N SER A 237 1.57 10.02 -10.03
CA SER A 237 0.18 10.24 -10.41
C SER A 237 -0.44 9.02 -11.09
N THR A 238 0.32 8.30 -11.93
CA THR A 238 -0.09 7.01 -12.49
C THR A 238 -0.24 5.99 -11.37
N LEU A 239 0.75 5.87 -10.49
CA LEU A 239 0.77 4.91 -9.39
C LEU A 239 -0.50 4.99 -8.51
N ARG A 240 -0.97 6.20 -8.19
CA ARG A 240 -2.22 6.40 -7.40
C ARG A 240 -3.53 6.19 -8.17
N SER A 241 -3.48 5.94 -9.48
CA SER A 241 -4.68 5.90 -10.32
C SER A 241 -5.53 4.66 -10.03
N GLN A 242 -6.81 4.89 -9.77
CA GLN A 242 -7.82 3.86 -9.55
C GLN A 242 -9.11 4.22 -10.27
N LYS A 243 -9.76 3.23 -10.88
CA LYS A 243 -11.05 3.40 -11.56
C LYS A 243 -11.76 2.05 -11.66
N ASN A 244 -13.06 2.04 -11.35
CA ASN A 244 -13.94 0.87 -11.56
C ASN A 244 -13.41 -0.44 -10.93
N GLY A 245 -12.86 -0.39 -9.72
CA GLY A 245 -12.31 -1.59 -9.05
C GLY A 245 -10.85 -1.89 -9.39
N LYS A 246 -10.31 -1.24 -10.43
CA LYS A 246 -8.95 -1.46 -10.90
C LYS A 246 -8.00 -0.44 -10.29
N SER A 247 -6.81 -0.89 -9.89
CA SER A 247 -5.77 -0.08 -9.27
C SER A 247 -4.43 -0.27 -9.99
N ARG A 248 -3.69 0.82 -10.24
CA ARG A 248 -2.30 0.72 -10.75
C ARG A 248 -1.37 0.07 -9.74
N LEU A 249 -1.54 0.36 -8.45
CA LEU A 249 -0.76 -0.29 -7.39
C LEU A 249 -0.94 -1.81 -7.44
N LYS A 250 -2.19 -2.30 -7.47
CA LYS A 250 -2.49 -3.74 -7.56
C LYS A 250 -1.88 -4.36 -8.81
N GLN A 251 -2.01 -3.71 -9.96
CA GLN A 251 -1.43 -4.15 -11.22
C GLN A 251 0.11 -4.28 -11.17
N ILE A 252 0.80 -3.33 -10.53
CA ILE A 252 2.26 -3.37 -10.36
C ILE A 252 2.66 -4.50 -9.41
N VAL A 253 1.97 -4.63 -8.27
CA VAL A 253 2.27 -5.67 -7.26
C VAL A 253 2.04 -7.07 -7.82
N GLU A 254 0.96 -7.28 -8.59
CA GLU A 254 0.68 -8.53 -9.28
C GLU A 254 1.77 -8.89 -10.30
N TRP A 255 2.24 -7.91 -11.08
CA TRP A 255 3.34 -8.12 -12.02
C TRP A 255 4.68 -8.40 -11.32
N ALA A 256 4.99 -7.65 -10.26
CA ALA A 256 6.21 -7.82 -9.48
C ALA A 256 6.26 -9.21 -8.83
N GLY A 257 5.12 -9.65 -8.29
CA GLY A 257 4.99 -10.89 -7.54
C GLY A 257 5.36 -10.72 -6.07
N LYS A 258 4.83 -11.60 -5.21
CA LYS A 258 5.04 -11.55 -3.75
C LYS A 258 6.52 -11.70 -3.34
N ASP A 259 7.30 -12.45 -4.11
CA ASP A 259 8.71 -12.74 -3.87
C ASP A 259 9.63 -11.75 -4.61
N PHE A 260 9.10 -10.59 -5.01
CA PHE A 260 9.86 -9.58 -5.74
C PHE A 260 11.06 -9.09 -4.93
N GLU A 261 12.24 -9.33 -5.49
CA GLU A 261 13.52 -8.90 -4.94
C GLU A 261 14.18 -7.77 -5.75
N GLY A 262 13.54 -7.32 -6.83
CA GLY A 262 14.09 -6.29 -7.71
C GLY A 262 14.22 -4.91 -7.04
N ALA A 263 14.80 -3.98 -7.78
CA ALA A 263 14.93 -2.59 -7.35
C ALA A 263 13.62 -1.83 -7.53
N ILE A 264 13.29 -0.98 -6.55
CA ILE A 264 12.27 0.06 -6.65
C ILE A 264 12.97 1.39 -6.46
N ALA A 265 13.11 2.15 -7.55
CA ALA A 265 13.65 3.50 -7.52
C ALA A 265 12.49 4.50 -7.38
N PHE A 266 12.42 5.18 -6.24
CA PHE A 266 11.57 6.35 -6.06
C PHE A 266 12.36 7.60 -6.44
N ASP A 267 12.33 7.93 -7.71
CA ASP A 267 12.93 9.13 -8.28
C ASP A 267 12.10 10.37 -7.91
N GLU A 268 12.79 11.46 -7.58
CA GLU A 268 12.24 12.63 -6.93
C GLU A 268 11.30 12.30 -5.76
N CYS A 269 11.78 11.45 -4.84
CA CYS A 269 11.00 10.91 -3.73
C CYS A 269 10.41 11.98 -2.79
N HIS A 270 10.92 13.21 -2.80
CA HIS A 270 10.30 14.33 -2.08
C HIS A 270 8.84 14.57 -2.51
N ALA A 271 8.43 14.12 -3.70
CA ALA A 271 7.03 14.13 -4.16
C ALA A 271 6.10 13.26 -3.29
N MET A 272 6.65 12.31 -2.53
CA MET A 272 5.93 11.54 -1.50
C MET A 272 5.81 12.28 -0.17
N GLY A 273 6.29 13.52 -0.07
CA GLY A 273 6.09 14.39 1.09
C GLY A 273 4.61 14.45 1.50
N ASN A 274 4.37 14.63 2.80
CA ASN A 274 3.05 14.61 3.42
C ASN A 274 2.32 13.27 3.29
N ALA A 275 3.03 12.13 3.33
CA ALA A 275 2.43 10.79 3.25
C ALA A 275 1.43 10.46 4.37
N MET A 276 1.33 11.30 5.41
CA MET A 276 0.33 11.23 6.49
C MET A 276 -0.18 12.63 6.83
N ALA A 277 -1.29 12.68 7.58
CA ALA A 277 -1.88 13.94 7.98
C ALA A 277 -0.98 14.68 9.00
N GLN A 278 -0.86 15.99 8.87
CA GLN A 278 -0.04 16.85 9.73
C GLN A 278 -0.88 18.02 10.26
N GLU A 279 -0.62 18.53 11.46
CA GLU A 279 -1.21 19.80 11.89
C GLU A 279 -0.50 20.96 11.18
N GLY A 280 -1.23 21.67 10.32
CA GLY A 280 -0.78 22.91 9.70
C GLY A 280 -1.26 24.14 10.47
N THR A 281 -0.71 25.31 10.13
CA THR A 281 -1.09 26.63 10.70
C THR A 281 -2.56 27.00 10.51
N LEU A 282 -3.27 26.32 9.59
CA LEU A 282 -4.70 26.51 9.30
C LEU A 282 -5.55 25.26 9.64
N GLY A 283 -4.99 24.28 10.36
CA GLY A 283 -5.66 23.02 10.74
C GLY A 283 -5.00 21.77 10.14
N LEU A 284 -5.65 20.62 10.37
CA LEU A 284 -5.16 19.29 9.96
C LEU A 284 -5.06 19.15 8.43
N VAL A 285 -3.83 19.09 7.90
CA VAL A 285 -3.53 18.84 6.49
C VAL A 285 -3.61 17.33 6.25
N SER A 286 -4.56 16.89 5.42
CA SER A 286 -4.71 15.47 5.11
C SER A 286 -3.50 14.89 4.36
N ALA A 287 -3.19 13.62 4.63
CA ALA A 287 -2.17 12.86 3.94
C ALA A 287 -2.31 12.93 2.41
N SER A 288 -1.20 13.23 1.72
CA SER A 288 -1.08 13.18 0.27
C SER A 288 -1.31 11.76 -0.23
N GLN A 289 -2.29 11.61 -1.12
CA GLN A 289 -2.55 10.35 -1.81
C GLN A 289 -1.31 9.83 -2.57
N GLN A 290 -0.39 10.70 -2.99
CA GLN A 290 0.87 10.26 -3.62
C GLN A 290 1.81 9.61 -2.61
N GLY A 291 1.95 10.18 -1.42
CA GLY A 291 2.77 9.61 -0.34
C GLY A 291 2.21 8.29 0.19
N ILE A 292 0.88 8.20 0.36
CA ILE A 292 0.20 6.96 0.78
C ILE A 292 0.49 5.81 -0.20
N VAL A 293 0.35 6.04 -1.51
CA VAL A 293 0.49 4.94 -2.47
C VAL A 293 1.95 4.54 -2.66
N GLY A 294 2.90 5.47 -2.55
CA GLY A 294 4.33 5.14 -2.46
C GLY A 294 4.65 4.26 -1.25
N LEU A 295 4.06 4.57 -0.08
CA LEU A 295 4.18 3.76 1.13
C LEU A 295 3.55 2.37 0.97
N ARG A 296 2.38 2.28 0.35
CA ARG A 296 1.74 0.99 0.07
C ARG A 296 2.56 0.13 -0.88
N LEU A 297 3.19 0.71 -1.91
CA LEU A 297 4.03 -0.04 -2.84
C LEU A 297 5.24 -0.67 -2.14
N GLN A 298 5.97 0.12 -1.34
CA GLN A 298 7.10 -0.42 -0.58
C GLN A 298 6.61 -1.44 0.46
N ASN A 299 5.45 -1.29 1.08
CA ASN A 299 4.97 -2.26 2.07
C ASN A 299 4.43 -3.55 1.43
N ALA A 300 3.88 -3.47 0.20
CA ALA A 300 3.43 -4.63 -0.57
C ALA A 300 4.56 -5.57 -0.99
N LEU A 301 5.78 -5.03 -1.14
CA LEU A 301 6.93 -5.76 -1.69
C LEU A 301 8.06 -5.80 -0.63
N PRO A 302 7.93 -6.62 0.43
CA PRO A 302 8.82 -6.58 1.59
C PRO A 302 10.30 -6.85 1.26
N GLN A 303 10.58 -7.70 0.26
CA GLN A 303 11.94 -8.04 -0.17
C GLN A 303 12.53 -7.10 -1.22
N ALA A 304 11.76 -6.11 -1.69
CA ALA A 304 12.22 -5.12 -2.66
C ALA A 304 13.43 -4.32 -2.15
N ARG A 305 14.35 -4.01 -3.07
CA ARG A 305 15.49 -3.12 -2.83
C ARG A 305 15.04 -1.69 -3.09
N VAL A 306 14.61 -1.00 -2.04
CA VAL A 306 14.06 0.35 -2.14
C VAL A 306 15.19 1.38 -2.18
N VAL A 307 15.19 2.22 -3.21
CA VAL A 307 16.11 3.33 -3.40
C VAL A 307 15.31 4.62 -3.44
N TYR A 308 15.52 5.49 -2.47
CA TYR A 308 14.94 6.84 -2.45
C TYR A 308 15.92 7.80 -3.09
N VAL A 309 15.49 8.60 -4.06
CA VAL A 309 16.37 9.43 -4.86
C VAL A 309 15.84 10.85 -4.87
N SER A 310 16.56 11.79 -4.27
CA SER A 310 16.24 13.21 -4.38
C SER A 310 17.36 14.10 -3.86
N ALA A 311 17.68 15.16 -4.61
CA ALA A 311 18.63 16.19 -4.14
C ALA A 311 18.10 16.99 -2.94
N THR A 312 16.78 17.09 -2.78
CA THR A 312 16.13 17.94 -1.78
C THR A 312 15.37 17.14 -0.72
N GLY A 313 15.43 15.81 -0.77
CA GLY A 313 14.65 14.98 0.14
C GLY A 313 15.08 15.03 1.60
N ALA A 314 16.25 15.60 1.91
CA ALA A 314 16.74 15.78 3.29
C ALA A 314 16.73 17.26 3.74
N THR A 315 16.06 18.18 3.04
CA THR A 315 16.06 19.61 3.40
C THR A 315 14.95 20.02 4.37
N LYS A 316 13.89 19.22 4.52
CA LYS A 316 12.85 19.36 5.54
C LYS A 316 12.60 18.03 6.22
N VAL A 317 12.34 18.03 7.52
CA VAL A 317 12.11 16.84 8.35
C VAL A 317 10.98 15.96 7.80
N SER A 318 9.87 16.59 7.41
CA SER A 318 8.72 15.92 6.80
C SER A 318 9.07 15.15 5.52
N ASN A 319 10.17 15.50 4.85
CA ASN A 319 10.66 14.83 3.65
C ASN A 319 11.38 13.50 3.92
N LEU A 320 11.57 13.05 5.16
CA LEU A 320 12.03 11.67 5.45
C LEU A 320 10.92 10.76 5.99
N SER A 321 9.75 11.31 6.30
CA SER A 321 8.62 10.55 6.88
C SER A 321 8.04 9.46 5.96
N TYR A 322 8.34 9.48 4.66
CA TYR A 322 7.94 8.44 3.70
C TYR A 322 8.99 7.33 3.54
N ALA A 323 10.20 7.54 4.08
CA ALA A 323 11.37 6.69 3.86
C ALA A 323 11.46 5.56 4.92
N ASN A 324 10.35 4.86 5.17
CA ASN A 324 10.22 3.85 6.22
C ASN A 324 11.32 2.78 6.15
N ARG A 325 11.80 2.44 4.96
CA ARG A 325 12.85 1.42 4.79
C ARG A 325 14.23 1.84 5.27
N LEU A 326 14.45 3.12 5.58
CA LEU A 326 15.69 3.56 6.24
C LEU A 326 15.77 3.10 7.70
N GLY A 327 14.64 2.71 8.30
CA GLY A 327 14.62 2.23 9.68
C GLY A 327 14.88 3.35 10.69
N LEU A 328 14.43 4.57 10.40
CA LEU A 328 14.62 5.74 11.25
C LEU A 328 13.84 5.67 12.58
N TRP A 329 12.83 4.83 12.70
CA TRP A 329 12.06 4.67 13.93
C TRP A 329 11.71 3.20 14.13
N GLN A 330 11.47 2.82 15.38
CA GLN A 330 10.95 1.49 15.74
C GLN A 330 11.82 0.28 15.34
N THR A 331 13.10 0.52 15.06
CA THR A 331 14.09 -0.51 14.69
C THR A 331 15.15 -0.75 15.76
N GLY A 332 15.35 0.21 16.67
CA GLY A 332 16.44 0.22 17.65
C GLY A 332 17.76 0.83 17.16
N ASP A 333 17.90 1.12 15.84
CA ASP A 333 19.08 1.81 15.30
C ASP A 333 19.09 3.31 15.65
N PHE A 334 17.89 3.87 15.84
CA PHE A 334 17.64 5.26 16.17
C PHE A 334 16.73 5.34 17.40
N PRO A 335 16.78 6.43 18.19
CA PRO A 335 16.05 6.55 19.44
C PRO A 335 14.53 6.76 19.26
N PHE A 336 14.04 6.91 18.03
CA PHE A 336 12.66 7.29 17.75
C PHE A 336 11.70 6.11 17.89
N THR A 337 10.71 6.27 18.76
CA THR A 337 9.72 5.26 19.14
C THR A 337 8.54 5.18 18.17
N SER A 338 8.35 6.24 17.38
CA SER A 338 7.38 6.31 16.31
C SER A 338 7.87 7.28 15.23
N ARG A 339 7.14 7.33 14.14
CA ARG A 339 7.41 8.28 13.07
C ARG A 339 7.04 9.71 13.49
N GLU A 340 5.98 9.85 14.28
CA GLU A 340 5.52 11.13 14.83
C GLU A 340 6.57 11.70 15.80
N ASP A 341 7.13 10.85 16.66
CA ASP A 341 8.24 11.17 17.57
C ASP A 341 9.49 11.62 16.80
N PHE A 342 9.83 10.93 15.70
CA PHE A 342 10.89 11.39 14.79
C PHE A 342 10.62 12.79 14.23
N VAL A 343 9.42 13.04 13.70
CA VAL A 343 9.09 14.35 13.12
C VAL A 343 9.16 15.45 14.17
N GLU A 344 8.52 15.26 15.32
CA GLU A 344 8.50 16.24 16.41
C GLU A 344 9.91 16.54 16.94
N SER A 345 10.70 15.48 17.20
CA SER A 345 12.07 15.61 17.72
C SER A 345 12.99 16.36 16.78
N ILE A 346 12.95 16.07 15.47
CA ILE A 346 13.83 16.75 14.50
C ILE A 346 13.30 18.15 14.18
N GLU A 347 11.99 18.39 14.16
CA GLU A 347 11.44 19.75 14.00
C GLU A 347 11.83 20.66 15.17
N GLY A 348 11.76 20.17 16.42
CA GLY A 348 12.20 20.91 17.60
C GLY A 348 13.71 21.17 17.63
N GLY A 349 14.52 20.23 17.11
CA GLY A 349 15.98 20.36 17.04
C GLY A 349 16.52 21.10 15.81
N GLY A 350 15.67 21.37 14.82
CA GLY A 350 16.02 22.11 13.60
C GLY A 350 17.14 21.46 12.78
N ILE A 351 17.98 22.31 12.18
CA ILE A 351 19.05 21.87 11.25
C ILE A 351 20.07 20.97 11.95
N ALA A 352 20.47 21.29 13.18
CA ALA A 352 21.47 20.52 13.92
C ALA A 352 21.01 19.07 14.17
N ALA A 353 19.74 18.86 14.52
CA ALA A 353 19.19 17.51 14.67
C ALA A 353 19.16 16.75 13.33
N MET A 354 18.83 17.42 12.24
CA MET A 354 18.85 16.83 10.90
C MET A 354 20.26 16.44 10.45
N GLU A 355 21.28 17.25 10.79
CA GLU A 355 22.68 16.94 10.51
C GLU A 355 23.15 15.69 11.27
N VAL A 356 22.73 15.50 12.52
CA VAL A 356 23.01 14.28 13.29
C VAL A 356 22.38 13.07 12.62
N VAL A 357 21.09 13.14 12.24
CA VAL A 357 20.42 12.05 11.51
C VAL A 357 21.13 11.73 10.21
N ALA A 358 21.50 12.76 9.43
CA ALA A 358 22.22 12.56 8.16
C ALA A 358 23.61 11.94 8.37
N ARG A 359 24.33 12.33 9.42
CA ARG A 359 25.63 11.75 9.81
C ARG A 359 25.47 10.27 10.16
N ASP A 360 24.48 9.94 10.99
CA ASP A 360 24.26 8.57 11.46
C ASP A 360 23.79 7.67 10.31
N LEU A 361 22.92 8.17 9.42
CA LEU A 361 22.57 7.46 8.18
C LEU A 361 23.79 7.21 7.29
N LYS A 362 24.73 8.15 7.17
CA LYS A 362 26.00 7.94 6.44
C LYS A 362 26.87 6.89 7.13
N ALA A 363 26.99 6.94 8.46
CA ALA A 363 27.76 5.96 9.24
C ALA A 363 27.20 4.54 9.11
N LEU A 364 25.88 4.40 9.01
CA LEU A 364 25.19 3.13 8.75
C LEU A 364 25.22 2.70 7.27
N GLY A 365 25.78 3.52 6.37
CA GLY A 365 25.82 3.25 4.94
C GLY A 365 24.46 3.37 4.23
N LEU A 366 23.49 4.04 4.85
CA LEU A 366 22.10 4.18 4.37
C LEU A 366 21.85 5.46 3.55
N TYR A 367 22.81 6.38 3.54
CA TYR A 367 22.68 7.68 2.86
C TYR A 367 23.98 8.10 2.18
N LEU A 368 23.85 8.59 0.95
CA LEU A 368 24.93 9.25 0.21
C LEU A 368 24.42 10.59 -0.33
N ALA A 369 25.20 11.65 -0.15
CA ALA A 369 24.89 12.95 -0.72
C ALA A 369 26.20 13.69 -1.05
N ARG A 370 26.52 13.72 -2.34
CA ARG A 370 27.66 14.42 -2.93
C ARG A 370 27.15 15.61 -3.73
N SER A 371 27.84 16.73 -3.62
CA SER A 371 27.69 17.87 -4.52
C SER A 371 28.80 17.84 -5.58
N LEU A 372 28.51 18.35 -6.77
CA LEU A 372 29.56 18.73 -7.70
C LEU A 372 30.12 20.06 -7.22
N SER A 373 31.39 20.10 -6.83
CA SER A 373 32.15 21.35 -6.74
C SER A 373 32.96 21.47 -8.02
N PHE A 374 32.58 22.40 -8.90
CA PHE A 374 33.47 22.79 -9.99
C PHE A 374 34.58 23.66 -9.40
N GLU A 375 35.83 23.36 -9.73
CA GLU A 375 36.95 24.24 -9.41
C GLU A 375 36.66 25.63 -10.03
N GLY A 376 36.62 26.68 -9.21
CA GLY A 376 36.42 28.07 -9.64
C GLY A 376 34.98 28.62 -9.63
N VAL A 377 34.00 27.94 -9.06
CA VAL A 377 32.63 28.47 -8.90
C VAL A 377 32.34 28.81 -7.43
N GLU A 378 32.20 30.09 -7.10
CA GLU A 378 31.73 30.60 -5.80
C GLU A 378 30.24 30.97 -5.87
N TYR A 379 29.48 30.74 -4.78
CA TYR A 379 28.04 30.95 -4.67
C TYR A 379 27.68 32.25 -3.95
#